data_AF-A0A3N5HV62-F1
#
_entry.id   AF-A0A3N5HV62-F1
#
_cell.length_a   1.000
_cell.length_b   1.000
_cell.length_c   1.000
_cell.angle_alpha   90.00
_cell.angle_beta   90.00
_cell.angle_gamma   90.00
#
_symmetry.space_group_name_H-M   'P 1'
#
loop_
_entity.id
_entity.type
_entity.pdbx_description
1 polymer ?
#
loop_
_entity_poly.entity_id
_entity_poly.type
_entity_poly.pdbx_seq_one_letter_code
_entity_poly.pdbx_strand_id
1 'polypeptide(L)'
;MYCTARVFGIEPTNDTAERALRPAVIYRKLSFGTPSATGSRYLERLLSVSETCRLQNRNVYQYLIEAMKAKDAGQPAPSLLPATAPSETVAA
;
A
#
# COMPACT_ATOMS: atom_id res chain seq x y z
N MET A 1 0.98 -20.80 -10.12
CA MET A 1 0.14 -21.56 -9.16
C MET A 1 1.02 -21.90 -7.96
N TYR A 2 1.03 -21.03 -6.94
CA TYR A 2 1.70 -21.30 -5.67
C TYR A 2 0.71 -20.95 -4.55
N CYS A 3 0.16 -22.00 -3.93
CA CYS A 3 -0.70 -21.92 -2.76
C CYS A 3 0.19 -22.16 -1.54
N THR A 4 0.34 -21.17 -0.65
CA THR A 4 1.12 -21.33 0.58
C THR A 4 0.24 -20.96 1.77
N ALA A 5 -0.23 -21.99 2.48
CA ALA A 5 -1.04 -21.96 3.72
C ALA A 5 -2.56 -22.16 3.53
N ARG A 6 -3.05 -23.29 4.06
CA ARG A 6 -4.48 -23.53 4.29
C ARG A 6 -4.83 -22.96 5.66
N VAL A 7 -5.30 -21.73 5.68
CA VAL A 7 -5.89 -21.09 6.86
C VAL A 7 -7.39 -20.99 6.63
N PHE A 8 -8.19 -21.45 7.59
CA PHE A 8 -9.65 -21.35 7.50
C PHE A 8 -10.06 -19.87 7.43
N GLY A 9 -10.89 -19.52 6.44
CA GLY A 9 -11.39 -18.15 6.22
C GLY A 9 -10.52 -17.26 5.32
N ILE A 10 -9.40 -17.76 4.79
CA ILE A 10 -8.54 -17.02 3.84
C ILE A 10 -8.60 -17.71 2.48
N GLU A 11 -8.70 -16.91 1.41
CA GLU A 11 -8.63 -17.43 0.04
C GLU A 11 -7.30 -18.19 -0.15
N PRO A 12 -7.30 -19.42 -0.70
CA PRO A 12 -6.10 -20.25 -0.83
C PRO A 12 -5.18 -19.79 -1.98
N THR A 13 -5.18 -18.50 -2.30
CA THR A 13 -4.41 -17.91 -3.40
C THR A 13 -3.57 -16.75 -2.87
N ASN A 14 -2.40 -16.55 -3.48
CA ASN A 14 -1.51 -15.43 -3.17
C ASN A 14 -1.82 -14.18 -4.01
N ASP A 15 -2.90 -14.20 -4.79
CA ASP A 15 -3.19 -13.22 -5.84
C ASP A 15 -3.17 -11.78 -5.32
N THR A 16 -3.68 -11.55 -4.11
CA THR A 16 -3.69 -10.24 -3.47
C THR A 16 -2.27 -9.74 -3.20
N ALA A 17 -1.41 -10.58 -2.62
CA ALA A 17 -0.03 -10.19 -2.35
C ALA A 17 0.79 -10.06 -3.64
N GLU A 18 0.58 -10.96 -4.61
CA GLU A 18 1.23 -10.86 -5.94
C GLU A 18 0.85 -9.58 -6.66
N ARG A 19 -0.44 -9.18 -6.62
CA ARG A 19 -0.91 -7.91 -7.19
C ARG A 19 -0.28 -6.72 -6.49
N ALA A 20 -0.23 -6.73 -5.15
CA ALA A 20 0.38 -5.65 -4.36
C ALA A 20 1.90 -5.50 -4.63
N LEU A 21 2.63 -6.61 -4.82
CA LEU A 21 4.08 -6.59 -5.02
C LEU A 21 4.49 -6.34 -6.48
N ARG A 22 3.61 -6.63 -7.46
CA ARG A 22 3.90 -6.53 -8.88
C ARG A 22 4.45 -5.15 -9.31
N PRO A 23 3.92 -4.01 -8.86
CA PRO A 23 4.48 -2.70 -9.20
C PRO A 23 5.94 -2.54 -8.76
N ALA A 24 6.29 -3.03 -7.57
CA ALA A 24 7.66 -2.97 -7.04
C ALA A 24 8.63 -3.82 -7.87
N VAL A 25 8.21 -5.04 -8.23
CA VAL A 25 8.99 -5.97 -9.05
C VAL A 25 9.23 -5.42 -10.46
N ILE A 26 8.18 -4.87 -11.09
CA ILE A 26 8.28 -4.25 -12.42
C ILE A 26 9.24 -3.04 -12.36
N TYR A 27 9.07 -2.15 -11.38
CA TYR A 27 9.94 -1.00 -11.20
C TYR A 27 11.41 -1.42 -11.07
N ARG A 28 11.71 -2.38 -10.20
CA ARG A 28 13.09 -2.86 -10.01
C ARG A 28 13.66 -3.50 -11.28
N LYS A 29 12.84 -4.22 -12.05
CA LYS A 29 13.28 -4.87 -13.29
C LYS A 29 13.58 -3.86 -14.39
N LEU A 30 12.78 -2.80 -14.52
CA LEU A 30 12.93 -1.81 -15.59
C LEU A 30 13.91 -0.69 -15.25
N SER A 31 14.03 -0.33 -13.96
CA SER A 31 14.81 0.82 -13.51
C SER A 31 16.00 0.44 -12.62
N PHE A 32 16.29 -0.86 -12.45
CA PHE A 32 17.34 -1.42 -11.58
C PHE A 32 17.21 -1.09 -10.08
N GLY A 33 16.17 -0.35 -9.68
CA GLY A 33 15.97 0.08 -8.30
C GLY A 33 16.81 1.30 -7.94
N THR A 34 17.18 1.40 -6.67
CA THR A 34 17.99 2.52 -6.15
C THR A 34 19.13 1.97 -5.28
N PRO A 35 20.36 2.49 -5.44
CA PRO A 35 21.49 2.09 -4.62
C PRO A 35 21.53 2.81 -3.26
N SER A 36 20.68 3.82 -3.05
CA SER A 36 20.64 4.63 -1.83
C SER A 36 19.61 4.09 -0.84
N ALA A 37 20.00 3.95 0.43
CA ALA A 37 19.05 3.60 1.51
C ALA A 37 17.88 4.60 1.61
N THR A 38 18.13 5.88 1.36
CA THR A 38 17.08 6.92 1.37
C THR A 38 16.15 6.76 0.16
N GLY A 39 16.70 6.43 -1.00
CA GLY A 39 15.89 6.10 -2.19
C GLY A 39 15.00 4.88 -1.95
N SER A 40 15.55 3.83 -1.33
CA SER A 40 14.81 2.59 -1.06
C SER A 40 13.63 2.86 -0.14
N ARG A 41 13.85 3.61 0.95
CA ARG A 41 12.78 4.04 1.87
C ARG A 41 11.73 4.91 1.19
N TYR A 42 12.12 5.76 0.26
CA TYR A 42 11.18 6.60 -0.49
C TYR A 42 10.26 5.75 -1.37
N LEU A 43 10.83 4.82 -2.15
CA LEU A 43 10.07 3.91 -2.99
C LEU A 43 9.17 2.97 -2.18
N GLU A 44 9.70 2.42 -1.09
CA GLU A 44 8.94 1.60 -0.13
C GLU A 44 7.67 2.33 0.31
N ARG A 45 7.82 3.57 0.81
CA ARG A 45 6.69 4.38 1.27
C ARG A 45 5.71 4.72 0.16
N LEU A 46 6.19 5.11 -1.02
CA LEU A 46 5.32 5.44 -2.16
C LEU A 46 4.50 4.23 -2.63
N LEU A 47 5.12 3.06 -2.71
CA LEU A 47 4.44 1.83 -3.13
C LEU A 47 3.38 1.42 -2.09
N SER A 48 3.72 1.51 -0.79
CA SER A 48 2.74 1.27 0.28
C SER A 48 1.57 2.25 0.25
N VAL A 49 1.84 3.55 0.07
CA VAL A 49 0.81 4.60 -0.04
C VAL A 49 -0.09 4.33 -1.25
N SER A 50 0.50 4.06 -2.41
CA SER A 50 -0.23 3.79 -3.65
C SER A 50 -1.16 2.60 -3.52
N GLU A 51 -0.65 1.49 -2.97
CA GLU A 51 -1.44 0.27 -2.79
C GLU A 51 -2.54 0.47 -1.74
N THR A 52 -2.25 1.16 -0.64
CA THR A 52 -3.25 1.47 0.39
C THR A 52 -4.37 2.34 -0.17
N CYS A 53 -4.03 3.40 -0.91
CA CYS A 53 -5.01 4.25 -1.59
C CYS A 53 -5.83 3.46 -2.60
N ARG A 54 -5.21 2.58 -3.38
CA ARG A 54 -5.90 1.69 -4.33
C ARG A 54 -6.92 0.80 -3.64
N LEU A 55 -6.54 0.14 -2.55
CA LEU A 55 -7.43 -0.73 -1.76
C LEU A 55 -8.59 0.05 -1.12
N GLN A 56 -8.37 1.31 -0.76
CA GLN A 56 -9.38 2.20 -0.20
C GLN A 56 -10.23 2.91 -1.24
N ASN A 57 -10.03 2.66 -2.54
CA ASN A 57 -10.64 3.43 -3.64
C ASN A 57 -10.41 4.96 -3.52
N ARG A 58 -9.26 5.36 -2.95
CA ARG A 58 -8.82 6.75 -2.81
C ARG A 58 -7.85 7.13 -3.92
N ASN A 59 -7.94 8.36 -4.41
CA ASN A 59 -6.98 8.88 -5.39
C ASN A 59 -5.61 9.14 -4.73
N VAL A 60 -4.59 8.38 -5.16
CA VAL A 60 -3.22 8.50 -4.64
C VAL A 60 -2.58 9.87 -4.90
N TYR A 61 -2.83 10.49 -6.06
CA TYR A 61 -2.28 11.80 -6.40
C TYR A 61 -2.83 12.89 -5.48
N GLN A 62 -4.14 12.86 -5.22
CA GLN A 62 -4.77 13.79 -4.27
C GLN A 62 -4.20 13.62 -2.86
N TYR A 63 -4.04 12.37 -2.40
CA TYR A 63 -3.40 12.09 -1.12
C TYR A 63 -1.97 12.67 -1.04
N LEU A 64 -1.16 12.50 -2.08
CA LEU A 64 0.21 13.02 -2.10
C LEU A 64 0.23 14.56 -2.08
N ILE A 65 -0.69 15.21 -2.79
CA ILE A 65 -0.83 16.68 -2.76
C ILE A 65 -1.19 17.14 -1.34
N GLU A 66 -2.16 16.50 -0.70
CA GLU A 66 -2.55 16.82 0.69
C GLU A 66 -1.39 16.60 1.66
N ALA A 67 -0.65 15.50 1.52
CA ALA A 67 0.50 15.20 2.37
C ALA A 67 1.63 16.21 2.20
N MET A 68 1.91 16.65 0.98
CA MET A 68 2.90 17.70 0.72
C MET A 68 2.47 19.05 1.27
N LYS A 69 1.21 19.45 1.06
CA LYS A 69 0.65 20.68 1.64
C LYS A 69 0.71 20.68 3.17
N ALA A 70 0.36 19.55 3.80
CA ALA A 70 0.42 19.41 5.26
C ALA A 70 1.87 19.54 5.76
N LYS A 71 2.82 18.89 5.08
CA LYS A 71 4.25 19.02 5.40
C LYS A 71 4.73 20.46 5.31
N ASP A 72 4.40 21.16 4.23
CA ASP A 72 4.81 22.57 4.02
C ASP A 72 4.18 23.50 5.06
N ALA A 73 2.97 23.18 5.53
CA ALA A 73 2.28 23.89 6.60
C ALA A 73 2.73 23.49 8.03
N GLY A 74 3.67 22.55 8.17
CA GLY A 74 4.10 22.02 9.48
C GLY A 74 3.03 21.19 10.20
N GLN A 75 2.03 20.71 9.47
CA GLN A 75 0.91 19.90 9.95
C GLN A 75 1.17 18.40 9.78
N PRO A 76 0.51 17.54 10.56
CA PRO A 76 0.61 16.09 10.37
C PRO A 76 0.07 15.67 9.00
N ALA A 77 0.71 14.68 8.38
CA ALA A 77 0.25 14.12 7.13
C ALA A 77 -1.15 13.47 7.29
N PRO A 78 -1.99 13.50 6.23
CA PRO A 78 -3.30 12.84 6.27
C PRO A 78 -3.14 11.34 6.57
N SER A 79 -4.03 10.79 7.39
CA SER A 79 -3.98 9.37 7.74
C SER A 79 -4.28 8.49 6.52
N LEU A 80 -3.53 7.40 6.39
CA LEU A 80 -3.83 6.28 5.50
C LEU A 80 -4.62 5.17 6.20
N LEU A 81 -4.77 5.22 7.51
CA LEU A 81 -5.62 4.27 8.20
C LEU A 81 -7.08 4.70 8.02
N PRO A 82 -7.99 3.76 7.70
CA PRO A 82 -9.41 4.08 7.64
C PRO A 82 -9.86 4.65 8.98
N ALA A 83 -10.59 5.78 8.94
CA ALA A 83 -11.31 6.25 10.11
C ALA A 83 -12.35 5.18 10.46
N THR A 84 -12.22 4.57 11.63
CA THR A 84 -12.94 3.37 12.05
C THR A 84 -14.43 3.38 11.69
N ALA A 85 -14.92 2.34 11.01
CA ALA A 85 -16.33 1.94 11.01
C ALA A 85 -16.51 0.50 10.45
N PRO A 86 -17.60 -0.21 10.83
CA PRO A 86 -17.94 -0.77 12.13
C PRO A 86 -17.59 -2.27 12.22
N SER A 87 -17.72 -2.82 13.42
CA SER A 87 -17.64 -4.25 13.75
C SER A 87 -18.29 -5.20 12.73
N GLU A 88 -17.49 -6.09 12.14
CA GLU A 88 -17.99 -7.32 11.55
C GLU A 88 -18.38 -8.27 12.68
N THR A 89 -19.68 -8.29 13.00
CA THR A 89 -20.28 -9.41 13.73
C THR A 89 -20.11 -10.65 12.86
N VAL A 90 -19.19 -11.54 13.25
CA VAL A 90 -19.13 -12.90 12.71
C VAL A 90 -20.39 -13.62 13.22
N ALA A 91 -21.41 -13.67 12.37
CA ALA A 91 -22.60 -14.49 12.59
C ALA A 91 -22.27 -15.95 12.23
N ALA A 92 -22.73 -16.84 13.10
CA ALA A 92 -22.56 -18.29 13.10
C ALA A 92 -23.20 -19.00 11.89
#